data_AF-A0A9X9A1K4-F1
#
_entry.id   AF-A0A9X9A1K4-F1
#
_cell.length_a   1.000
_cell.length_b   1.000
_cell.length_c   1.000
_cell.angle_alpha   90.00
_cell.angle_beta   90.00
_cell.angle_gamma   90.00
#
_symmetry.space_group_name_H-M   'P 1'
#
loop_
_entity.id
_entity.type
_entity.pdbx_description
1 polymer ?
#
loop_
_entity_poly.entity_id
_entity_poly.type
_entity_poly.pdbx_seq_one_letter_code
_entity_poly.pdbx_strand_id
1 'polypeptide(L)'
;MVQSIIQSELREQAGSNSFNRFDYQAHWTLYHMIEEYKKNIPFYVFCEFHDDMTKTELSEHPSCAEFFQVKTTESFKEWTLKRLFRTYKKPNGDFKHSFLGFLFYNFLKFKDECTKCHFVSNIDMDEDVRKWQAVIEDKKLLKKKEPKLYNEIKAFLKIEYPSLKEPEFTSVFDTFIQNTFLYYGG
;
A
#
# COMPACT_ATOMS: atom_id res chain seq x y z
N MET A 1 -9.49 -2.02 41.59
CA MET A 1 -8.33 -2.93 41.75
C MET A 1 -7.80 -3.28 40.37
N VAL A 2 -6.98 -2.39 39.78
CA VAL A 2 -6.24 -2.57 38.50
C VAL A 2 -4.81 -2.03 38.63
N GLN A 3 -4.47 -1.35 39.75
CA GLN A 3 -3.16 -0.74 39.99
C GLN A 3 -2.01 -1.75 39.89
N SER A 4 -2.20 -2.98 40.36
CA SER A 4 -1.18 -4.03 40.27
C SER A 4 -0.87 -4.47 38.84
N ILE A 5 -1.83 -4.32 37.90
CA ILE A 5 -1.66 -4.64 36.48
C ILE A 5 -0.90 -3.50 35.77
N ILE A 6 -1.18 -2.24 36.12
CA ILE A 6 -0.49 -1.07 35.54
C ILE A 6 0.96 -0.96 36.03
N GLN A 7 1.23 -1.43 37.26
CA GLN A 7 2.55 -1.34 37.90
C GLN A 7 3.46 -2.54 37.62
N SER A 8 2.94 -3.65 37.08
CA SER A 8 3.76 -4.81 36.73
C SER A 8 4.47 -4.58 35.40
N GLU A 9 5.78 -4.78 35.36
CA GLU A 9 6.54 -4.77 34.10
C GLU A 9 6.01 -5.84 33.14
N LEU A 10 5.89 -5.47 31.86
CA LEU A 10 5.53 -6.39 30.78
C LEU A 10 6.59 -7.48 30.68
N ARG A 11 6.14 -8.74 30.80
CA ARG A 11 6.98 -9.95 30.88
C ARG A 11 7.86 -10.19 29.65
N GLU A 12 7.48 -9.66 28.49
CA GLU A 12 8.26 -9.72 27.26
C GLU A 12 8.54 -8.32 26.73
N GLN A 13 9.81 -7.90 26.74
CA GLN A 13 10.28 -6.66 26.09
C GLN A 13 11.23 -6.94 24.91
N ALA A 14 11.54 -8.22 24.65
CA ALA A 14 12.48 -8.62 23.60
C ALA A 14 11.73 -8.91 22.29
N GLY A 15 11.91 -8.03 21.29
CA GLY A 15 11.29 -8.13 19.96
C GLY A 15 10.78 -6.80 19.38
N SER A 16 11.20 -5.67 19.97
CA SER A 16 10.53 -4.36 19.89
C SER A 16 10.33 -3.75 18.50
N ASN A 17 10.97 -4.26 17.44
CA ASN A 17 10.82 -3.69 16.09
C ASN A 17 9.97 -4.54 15.14
N SER A 18 9.96 -5.87 15.27
CA SER A 18 9.06 -6.73 14.51
C SER A 18 7.67 -6.73 15.12
N PHE A 19 7.59 -6.77 16.45
CA PHE A 19 6.34 -6.68 17.20
C PHE A 19 5.59 -5.37 16.87
N ASN A 20 6.27 -4.22 16.94
CA ASN A 20 5.69 -2.92 16.59
C ASN A 20 5.14 -2.83 15.15
N ARG A 21 5.72 -3.56 14.19
CA ARG A 21 5.22 -3.56 12.81
C ARG A 21 3.92 -4.33 12.66
N PHE A 22 3.87 -5.53 13.23
CA PHE A 22 2.65 -6.34 13.22
C PHE A 22 1.55 -5.67 14.04
N ASP A 23 1.89 -5.03 15.16
CA ASP A 23 0.94 -4.26 15.96
C ASP A 23 0.34 -3.10 15.17
N TYR A 24 1.17 -2.31 14.47
CA TYR A 24 0.66 -1.22 13.65
C TYR A 24 -0.28 -1.72 12.54
N GLN A 25 0.09 -2.82 11.87
CA GLN A 25 -0.76 -3.44 10.85
C GLN A 25 -2.10 -3.92 11.44
N ALA A 26 -2.07 -4.61 12.58
CA ALA A 26 -3.27 -5.09 13.26
C ALA A 26 -4.17 -3.94 13.73
N HIS A 27 -3.60 -2.92 14.37
CA HIS A 27 -4.33 -1.75 14.83
C HIS A 27 -4.96 -0.97 13.68
N TRP A 28 -4.19 -0.73 12.62
CA TRP A 28 -4.70 -0.02 11.45
C TRP A 28 -5.80 -0.81 10.74
N THR A 29 -5.64 -2.13 10.58
CA THR A 29 -6.68 -2.99 9.99
C THR A 29 -7.96 -2.96 10.84
N LEU A 30 -7.86 -3.07 12.16
CA LEU A 30 -9.03 -2.96 13.04
C LEU A 30 -9.73 -1.60 12.92
N TYR A 31 -8.95 -0.51 12.92
CA TYR A 31 -9.46 0.84 12.70
C TYR A 31 -10.18 0.94 11.35
N HIS A 32 -9.56 0.48 10.28
CA HIS A 32 -10.14 0.50 8.94
C HIS A 32 -11.44 -0.32 8.89
N MET A 33 -11.48 -1.51 9.49
CA MET A 33 -12.70 -2.33 9.58
C MET A 33 -13.83 -1.60 10.30
N ILE A 34 -13.54 -0.85 11.37
CA ILE A 34 -14.54 -0.04 12.08
C ILE A 34 -15.05 1.09 11.17
N GLU A 35 -14.18 1.78 10.44
CA GLU A 35 -14.56 2.85 9.51
C GLU A 35 -15.40 2.32 8.34
N GLU A 36 -15.07 1.15 7.78
CA GLU A 36 -15.88 0.50 6.75
C GLU A 36 -17.23 0.03 7.32
N TYR A 37 -17.24 -0.53 8.54
CA TYR A 37 -18.48 -0.97 9.20
C TYR A 37 -19.47 0.19 9.39
N LYS A 38 -18.97 1.39 9.73
CA LYS A 38 -19.79 2.60 9.85
C LYS A 38 -20.48 3.01 8.54
N LYS A 39 -19.96 2.59 7.37
CA LYS A 39 -20.60 2.84 6.06
C LYS A 39 -21.82 1.95 5.83
N ASN A 40 -22.06 0.96 6.71
CA ASN A 40 -23.19 0.03 6.65
C ASN A 40 -23.24 -0.79 5.33
N ILE A 41 -22.06 -1.09 4.77
CA ILE A 41 -21.87 -1.94 3.60
C ILE A 41 -21.12 -3.19 4.07
N PRO A 42 -21.66 -4.41 3.92
CA PRO A 42 -20.97 -5.62 4.31
C PRO A 42 -19.74 -5.91 3.45
N PHE A 43 -18.66 -6.39 4.06
CA PHE A 43 -17.37 -6.63 3.40
C PHE A 43 -16.64 -7.83 4.03
N TYR A 44 -15.68 -8.37 3.28
CA TYR A 44 -14.66 -9.29 3.81
C TYR A 44 -13.31 -8.59 3.90
N VAL A 45 -12.55 -8.92 4.94
CA VAL A 45 -11.13 -8.57 5.08
C VAL A 45 -10.31 -9.84 5.21
N PHE A 46 -9.23 -9.91 4.43
CA PHE A 46 -8.20 -10.95 4.53
C PHE A 46 -6.90 -10.30 4.98
N CYS A 47 -6.37 -10.71 6.13
CA CYS A 47 -5.07 -10.29 6.63
C CYS A 47 -3.98 -11.23 6.13
N GLU A 48 -2.80 -10.70 5.80
CA GLU A 48 -1.64 -11.48 5.33
C GLU A 48 -1.94 -12.35 4.09
N PHE A 49 -2.90 -11.93 3.27
CA PHE A 49 -3.34 -12.65 2.07
C PHE A 49 -3.14 -11.77 0.84
N HIS A 50 -2.21 -12.17 -0.01
CA HIS A 50 -1.70 -11.43 -1.18
C HIS A 50 -1.01 -10.09 -0.88
N ASP A 51 -1.44 -9.35 0.13
CA ASP A 51 -0.76 -8.17 0.69
C ASP A 51 -0.93 -8.16 2.23
N ASP A 52 -0.59 -7.06 2.89
CA ASP A 52 -0.79 -6.94 4.35
C ASP A 52 -2.29 -7.04 4.71
N MET A 53 -3.17 -6.46 3.90
CA MET A 53 -4.63 -6.59 4.00
C MET A 53 -5.29 -6.51 2.62
N THR A 54 -6.33 -7.32 2.39
CA THR A 54 -7.21 -7.23 1.21
C THR A 54 -8.65 -7.06 1.66
N LYS A 55 -9.39 -6.13 1.04
CA LYS A 55 -10.83 -5.94 1.24
C LYS A 55 -11.61 -6.31 -0.01
N THR A 56 -12.77 -6.92 0.15
CA THR A 56 -13.71 -7.21 -0.95
C THR A 56 -15.15 -7.12 -0.46
N GLU A 57 -16.10 -6.99 -1.38
CA GLU A 57 -17.52 -7.00 -1.02
C GLU A 57 -18.01 -8.38 -0.53
N LEU A 58 -19.06 -8.36 0.29
CA LEU A 58 -19.79 -9.57 0.65
C LEU A 58 -20.67 -10.03 -0.54
N SER A 59 -20.12 -10.91 -1.38
CA SER A 59 -20.81 -11.48 -2.56
C SER A 59 -20.44 -12.96 -2.75
N GLU A 60 -21.33 -13.75 -3.35
CA GLU A 60 -21.02 -15.13 -3.82
C GLU A 60 -19.99 -15.12 -4.96
N HIS A 61 -19.97 -14.03 -5.74
CA HIS A 61 -19.02 -13.77 -6.82
C HIS A 61 -18.45 -12.36 -6.69
N PRO A 62 -17.46 -12.15 -5.81
CA PRO A 62 -16.84 -10.85 -5.66
C PRO A 62 -16.16 -10.42 -6.96
N SER A 63 -16.40 -9.16 -7.31
CA SER A 63 -15.91 -8.47 -8.51
C SER A 63 -14.99 -7.31 -8.16
N CYS A 64 -14.94 -6.89 -6.89
CA CYS A 64 -14.02 -5.88 -6.42
C CYS A 64 -13.05 -6.44 -5.36
N ALA A 65 -11.77 -6.10 -5.50
CA ALA A 65 -10.74 -6.27 -4.49
C ALA A 65 -9.99 -4.94 -4.33
N GLU A 66 -9.73 -4.56 -3.08
CA GLU A 66 -8.84 -3.46 -2.72
C GLU A 66 -7.65 -4.06 -1.94
N PHE A 67 -6.42 -3.78 -2.39
CA PHE A 67 -5.20 -4.28 -1.76
C PHE A 67 -4.53 -3.17 -0.95
N PHE A 68 -4.09 -3.51 0.27
CA PHE A 68 -3.51 -2.58 1.22
C PHE A 68 -2.15 -3.06 1.67
N GLN A 69 -1.17 -2.19 1.48
CA GLN A 69 0.15 -2.33 2.02
C GLN A 69 0.33 -1.34 3.17
N VAL A 70 0.41 -1.88 4.39
CA VAL A 70 0.39 -1.12 5.64
C VAL A 70 1.78 -1.19 6.26
N LYS A 71 2.51 -0.08 6.27
CA LYS A 71 3.92 -0.02 6.68
C LYS A 71 4.13 0.98 7.80
N THR A 72 4.95 0.61 8.78
CA THR A 72 5.39 1.54 9.83
C THR A 72 6.91 1.66 9.84
N THR A 73 7.39 2.85 10.20
CA THR A 73 8.81 3.16 10.33
C THR A 73 9.02 4.37 11.23
N GLU A 74 10.15 4.38 11.93
CA GLU A 74 10.64 5.54 12.69
C GLU A 74 11.98 6.05 12.14
N SER A 75 12.51 5.39 11.10
CA SER A 75 13.84 5.67 10.57
C SER A 75 13.92 6.95 9.72
N PHE A 76 12.78 7.49 9.30
CA PHE A 76 12.67 8.71 8.50
C PHE A 76 11.27 9.30 8.66
N LYS A 77 11.09 10.55 8.22
CA LYS A 77 9.87 11.33 8.48
C LYS A 77 8.82 11.28 7.36
N GLU A 78 9.22 10.92 6.15
CA GLU A 78 8.34 10.94 4.99
C GLU A 78 8.68 9.86 3.95
N TRP A 79 7.69 9.37 3.22
CA TRP A 79 7.89 8.49 2.08
C TRP A 79 8.11 9.31 0.82
N THR A 80 9.30 9.15 0.23
CA THR A 80 9.61 9.67 -1.10
C THR A 80 9.39 8.62 -2.16
N LEU A 81 9.23 9.02 -3.43
CA LEU A 81 9.16 8.07 -4.55
C LEU A 81 10.33 7.07 -4.53
N LYS A 82 11.55 7.54 -4.27
CA LYS A 82 12.74 6.67 -4.18
C LYS A 82 12.63 5.62 -3.08
N ARG A 83 11.96 5.93 -1.96
CA ARG A 83 11.74 4.97 -0.86
C ARG A 83 10.63 3.98 -1.20
N LEU A 84 9.55 4.45 -1.79
CA LEU A 84 8.41 3.63 -2.22
C LEU A 84 8.79 2.62 -3.30
N PHE A 85 9.64 3.05 -4.24
CA PHE A 85 10.17 2.25 -5.35
C PHE A 85 11.53 1.59 -5.06
N ARG A 86 11.97 1.56 -3.80
CA ARG A 86 13.26 0.97 -3.44
C ARG A 86 13.21 -0.55 -3.58
N THR A 87 14.03 -1.06 -4.50
CA THR A 87 14.30 -2.50 -4.63
C THR A 87 15.56 -2.90 -3.86
N TYR A 88 15.67 -4.20 -3.55
CA TYR A 88 16.85 -4.76 -2.90
C TYR A 88 17.26 -6.03 -3.63
N LYS A 89 18.56 -6.19 -3.86
CA LYS A 89 19.11 -7.42 -4.42
C LYS A 89 19.06 -8.53 -3.37
N LYS A 90 18.47 -9.66 -3.72
CA LYS A 90 18.44 -10.88 -2.91
C LYS A 90 19.77 -11.64 -3.08
N PRO A 91 20.14 -12.50 -2.11
CA PRO A 91 21.37 -13.30 -2.19
C PRO A 91 21.47 -14.18 -3.43
N ASN A 92 20.33 -14.64 -3.97
CA ASN A 92 20.25 -15.48 -5.16
C ASN A 92 20.39 -14.70 -6.49
N GLY A 93 20.59 -13.37 -6.44
CA GLY A 93 20.74 -12.52 -7.62
C GLY A 93 19.46 -11.84 -8.10
N ASP A 94 18.29 -12.30 -7.65
CA ASP A 94 16.99 -11.69 -7.97
C ASP A 94 16.81 -10.37 -7.22
N PHE A 95 15.81 -9.58 -7.62
CA PHE A 95 15.40 -8.39 -6.87
C PHE A 95 14.13 -8.68 -6.06
N LYS A 96 14.06 -8.11 -4.86
CA LYS A 96 12.79 -7.96 -4.14
C LYS A 96 12.09 -6.74 -4.74
N HIS A 97 10.83 -6.94 -5.14
CA HIS A 97 9.97 -5.85 -5.55
C HIS A 97 9.93 -4.76 -4.48
N SER A 98 9.86 -3.52 -4.94
CA SER A 98 9.56 -2.39 -4.07
C SER A 98 8.15 -2.51 -3.50
N PHE A 99 7.77 -1.60 -2.61
CA PHE A 99 6.41 -1.58 -2.05
C PHE A 99 5.38 -1.38 -3.16
N LEU A 100 5.53 -0.31 -3.94
CA LEU A 100 4.63 -0.04 -5.07
C LEU A 100 4.81 -1.03 -6.22
N GLY A 101 6.00 -1.62 -6.39
CA GLY A 101 6.22 -2.75 -7.30
C GLY A 101 5.34 -3.93 -6.91
N PHE A 102 5.35 -4.34 -5.65
CA PHE A 102 4.53 -5.46 -5.18
C PHE A 102 3.02 -5.19 -5.30
N LEU A 103 2.56 -3.98 -5.00
CA LEU A 103 1.18 -3.57 -5.27
C LEU A 103 0.85 -3.64 -6.78
N PHE A 104 1.76 -3.19 -7.65
CA PHE A 104 1.60 -3.30 -9.09
C PHE A 104 1.57 -4.77 -9.56
N TYR A 105 2.34 -5.67 -8.94
CA TYR A 105 2.27 -7.10 -9.20
C TYR A 105 0.89 -7.67 -8.88
N ASN A 106 0.33 -7.35 -7.72
CA ASN A 106 -1.02 -7.78 -7.35
C ASN A 106 -2.06 -7.20 -8.29
N PHE A 107 -1.96 -5.91 -8.63
CA PHE A 107 -2.82 -5.26 -9.61
C PHE A 107 -2.77 -5.95 -10.98
N LEU A 108 -1.58 -6.32 -11.47
CA LEU A 108 -1.42 -7.04 -12.73
C LEU A 108 -2.02 -8.45 -12.67
N LYS A 109 -1.81 -9.16 -11.56
CA LYS A 109 -2.25 -10.53 -11.36
C LYS A 109 -3.78 -10.65 -11.24
N PHE A 110 -4.41 -9.66 -10.62
CA PHE A 110 -5.85 -9.60 -10.35
C PHE A 110 -6.50 -8.44 -11.10
N LYS A 111 -6.08 -8.17 -12.34
CA LYS A 111 -6.47 -6.97 -13.09
C LYS A 111 -7.98 -6.80 -13.31
N ASP A 112 -8.72 -7.91 -13.26
CA ASP A 112 -10.16 -7.94 -13.54
C ASP A 112 -10.96 -7.64 -12.26
N GLU A 113 -10.40 -7.94 -11.08
CA GLU A 113 -11.04 -7.73 -9.78
C GLU A 113 -10.43 -6.55 -8.98
N CYS A 114 -9.16 -6.24 -9.19
CA CYS A 114 -8.43 -5.22 -8.43
C CYS A 114 -8.90 -3.82 -8.81
N THR A 115 -9.70 -3.22 -7.94
CA THR A 115 -10.25 -1.88 -8.16
C THR A 115 -9.37 -0.78 -7.60
N LYS A 116 -8.68 -1.01 -6.48
CA LYS A 116 -7.79 -0.03 -5.85
C LYS A 116 -6.60 -0.67 -5.15
N CYS A 117 -5.51 0.08 -5.10
CA CYS A 117 -4.33 -0.22 -4.31
C CYS A 117 -4.10 0.88 -3.29
N HIS A 118 -3.65 0.51 -2.10
CA HIS A 118 -3.46 1.44 -0.99
C HIS A 118 -2.10 1.21 -0.37
N PHE A 119 -1.33 2.27 -0.16
CA PHE A 119 -0.16 2.27 0.69
C PHE A 119 -0.41 3.19 1.88
N VAL A 120 -0.30 2.64 3.09
CA VAL A 120 -0.67 3.33 4.32
C VAL A 120 0.49 3.31 5.30
N SER A 121 0.76 4.44 5.94
CA SER A 121 1.88 4.52 6.88
C SER A 121 1.69 5.47 8.05
N ASN A 122 2.46 5.24 9.12
CA ASN A 122 2.52 6.08 10.33
C ASN A 122 3.33 7.36 10.14
N ILE A 123 3.84 7.60 8.93
CA ILE A 123 4.61 8.80 8.56
C ILE A 123 4.06 9.36 7.25
N ASP A 124 4.39 10.62 6.99
CA ASP A 124 3.76 11.38 5.92
C ASP A 124 4.34 11.03 4.52
N MET A 125 3.74 11.59 3.48
CA MET A 125 4.20 11.52 2.10
C MET A 125 4.98 12.79 1.73
N ASP A 126 6.01 12.66 0.90
CA ASP A 126 6.75 13.83 0.40
C ASP A 126 5.93 14.66 -0.60
N GLU A 127 6.48 15.80 -1.01
CA GLU A 127 5.78 16.74 -1.90
C GLU A 127 5.37 16.11 -3.23
N ASP A 128 6.24 15.31 -3.85
CA ASP A 128 5.95 14.65 -5.13
C ASP A 128 4.82 13.63 -5.00
N VAL A 129 4.83 12.83 -3.93
CA VAL A 129 3.74 11.87 -3.66
C VAL A 129 2.44 12.61 -3.37
N ARG A 130 2.45 13.67 -2.55
CA ARG A 130 1.24 14.48 -2.29
C ARG A 130 0.71 15.12 -3.56
N LYS A 131 1.59 15.58 -4.44
CA LYS A 131 1.21 16.15 -5.73
C LYS A 131 0.52 15.11 -6.61
N TRP A 132 1.04 13.88 -6.63
CA TRP A 132 0.37 12.76 -7.29
C TRP A 132 -1.04 12.57 -6.69
N GLN A 133 -1.14 12.40 -5.38
CA GLN A 133 -2.42 12.13 -4.71
C GLN A 133 -3.45 13.23 -4.91
N ALA A 134 -3.06 14.51 -4.81
CA ALA A 134 -3.95 15.64 -5.06
C ALA A 134 -4.56 15.63 -6.47
N VAL A 135 -3.79 15.21 -7.48
CA VAL A 135 -4.31 15.08 -8.85
C VAL A 135 -5.36 13.96 -8.96
N ILE A 136 -5.14 12.84 -8.26
CA ILE A 136 -6.07 11.70 -8.25
C ILE A 136 -7.35 12.06 -7.48
N GLU A 137 -7.24 12.69 -6.31
CA GLU A 137 -8.36 13.16 -5.49
C GLU A 137 -9.26 14.13 -6.25
N ASP A 138 -8.65 15.02 -7.05
CA ASP A 138 -9.34 15.93 -7.97
C ASP A 138 -9.98 15.22 -9.19
N LYS A 139 -9.89 13.89 -9.28
CA LYS A 139 -10.36 13.06 -10.41
C LYS A 139 -9.75 13.51 -11.75
N LYS A 140 -8.52 14.00 -11.73
CA LYS A 140 -7.76 14.43 -12.92
C LYS A 140 -6.76 13.35 -13.30
N LEU A 141 -6.38 13.33 -14.58
CA LEU A 141 -5.39 12.39 -15.08
C LEU A 141 -3.96 12.86 -14.74
N LEU A 142 -3.23 12.09 -13.93
CA LEU A 142 -1.82 12.37 -13.62
C LEU A 142 -0.97 12.64 -14.86
N LYS A 143 -1.09 11.78 -15.89
CA LYS A 143 -0.40 11.92 -17.19
C LYS A 143 -0.59 13.29 -17.86
N LYS A 144 -1.74 13.94 -17.64
CA LYS A 144 -2.05 15.26 -18.23
C LYS A 144 -1.62 16.41 -17.33
N LYS A 145 -1.83 16.29 -16.01
CA LYS A 145 -1.56 17.38 -15.06
C LYS A 145 -0.11 17.46 -14.63
N GLU A 146 0.52 16.30 -14.42
CA GLU A 146 1.90 16.17 -13.96
C GLU A 146 2.66 15.15 -14.83
N PRO A 147 2.90 15.45 -16.12
CA PRO A 147 3.51 14.49 -17.05
C PRO A 147 4.93 14.07 -16.66
N LYS A 148 5.70 14.98 -16.01
CA LYS A 148 7.04 14.66 -15.50
C LYS A 148 6.98 13.60 -14.41
N LEU A 149 6.13 13.83 -13.40
CA LEU A 149 5.91 12.92 -12.28
C LEU A 149 5.36 11.56 -12.75
N TYR A 150 4.37 11.58 -13.65
CA TYR A 150 3.85 10.36 -14.28
C TYR A 150 4.97 9.54 -14.94
N ASN A 151 5.84 10.17 -15.73
CA ASN A 151 6.92 9.46 -16.43
C ASN A 151 8.00 8.95 -15.47
N GLU A 152 8.30 9.68 -14.40
CA GLU A 152 9.23 9.25 -13.36
C GLU A 152 8.72 8.00 -12.65
N ILE A 153 7.45 8.00 -12.20
CA ILE A 153 6.82 6.85 -11.56
C ILE A 153 6.76 5.66 -12.52
N LYS A 154 6.41 5.91 -13.79
CA LYS A 154 6.41 4.89 -14.85
C LYS A 154 7.79 4.25 -15.01
N ALA A 155 8.85 5.05 -15.01
CA ALA A 155 10.21 4.57 -15.15
C ALA A 155 10.63 3.67 -13.98
N PHE A 156 10.28 4.04 -12.73
CA PHE A 156 10.55 3.20 -11.57
C PHE A 156 9.92 1.81 -11.70
N LEU A 157 8.63 1.73 -12.02
CA LEU A 157 7.97 0.43 -12.23
C LEU A 157 8.51 -0.32 -13.44
N LYS A 158 8.85 0.38 -14.52
CA LYS A 158 9.37 -0.28 -15.72
C LYS A 158 10.68 -1.01 -15.46
N ILE A 159 11.53 -0.46 -14.58
CA ILE A 159 12.78 -1.11 -14.13
C ILE A 159 12.48 -2.45 -13.43
N GLU A 160 11.40 -2.54 -12.66
CA GLU A 160 11.01 -3.77 -11.94
C GLU A 160 10.33 -4.81 -12.84
N TYR A 161 9.70 -4.37 -13.93
CA TYR A 161 8.95 -5.20 -14.86
C TYR A 161 9.50 -5.11 -16.30
N PRO A 162 10.79 -5.41 -16.53
CA PRO A 162 11.43 -5.23 -17.84
C PRO A 162 10.87 -6.20 -18.91
N SER A 163 10.31 -7.33 -18.49
CA SER A 163 9.75 -8.36 -19.39
C SER A 163 8.37 -8.01 -19.95
N LEU A 164 7.60 -7.11 -19.31
CA LEU A 164 6.31 -6.68 -19.84
C LEU A 164 6.50 -5.81 -21.07
N LYS A 165 5.79 -6.09 -22.17
CA LYS A 165 5.90 -5.32 -23.41
C LYS A 165 5.30 -3.92 -23.23
N GLU A 166 5.86 -2.91 -23.93
CA GLU A 166 5.47 -1.50 -23.74
C GLU A 166 3.96 -1.21 -23.86
N PRO A 167 3.23 -1.74 -24.87
CA PRO A 167 1.79 -1.45 -24.98
C PRO A 167 1.00 -2.01 -23.78
N GLU A 168 1.31 -3.24 -23.38
CA GLU A 168 0.67 -3.92 -22.25
C GLU A 168 1.01 -3.24 -20.93
N PHE A 169 2.30 -3.01 -20.68
CA PHE A 169 2.78 -2.31 -19.49
C PHE A 169 2.13 -0.93 -19.35
N THR A 170 2.11 -0.14 -20.43
CA THR A 170 1.55 1.21 -20.40
C THR A 170 0.05 1.19 -20.11
N SER A 171 -0.69 0.25 -20.70
CA SER A 171 -2.13 0.10 -20.45
C SER A 171 -2.41 -0.20 -18.98
N VAL A 172 -1.72 -1.17 -18.40
CA VAL A 172 -1.89 -1.56 -16.99
C VAL A 172 -1.44 -0.43 -16.06
N PHE A 173 -0.29 0.19 -16.34
CA PHE A 173 0.24 1.32 -15.58
C PHE A 173 -0.71 2.52 -15.57
N ASP A 174 -1.31 2.85 -16.72
CA ASP A 174 -2.24 3.99 -16.84
C ASP A 174 -3.46 3.81 -15.93
N THR A 175 -3.94 2.57 -15.71
CA THR A 175 -5.00 2.29 -14.75
C THR A 175 -4.49 2.24 -13.32
N PHE A 176 -3.38 1.55 -13.06
CA PHE A 176 -2.80 1.41 -11.72
C PHE A 176 -2.53 2.77 -11.08
N ILE A 177 -1.89 3.69 -11.80
CA ILE A 177 -1.48 4.99 -11.26
C ILE A 177 -2.66 5.88 -10.86
N GLN A 178 -3.83 5.68 -11.46
CA GLN A 178 -5.05 6.43 -11.15
C GLN A 178 -5.86 5.79 -10.02
N ASN A 179 -5.56 4.54 -9.67
CA ASN A 179 -6.29 3.77 -8.66
C ASN A 179 -5.38 3.35 -7.49
N THR A 180 -4.24 4.01 -7.34
CA THR A 180 -3.31 3.78 -6.23
C THR A 180 -3.29 4.99 -5.30
N PHE A 181 -3.62 4.75 -4.05
CA PHE A 181 -3.79 5.76 -3.01
C PHE A 181 -2.70 5.64 -1.96
N LEU A 182 -2.05 6.75 -1.61
CA LEU A 182 -0.96 6.81 -0.65
C LEU A 182 -1.29 7.85 0.41
N TYR A 183 -1.43 7.42 1.67
CA TYR A 183 -1.82 8.35 2.73
C TYR A 183 -1.25 7.98 4.10
N TYR A 184 -1.20 9.00 4.94
CA TYR A 184 -0.93 8.87 6.36
C TYR A 184 -2.10 8.14 7.05
N GLY A 185 -1.80 7.12 7.84
CA GLY A 185 -2.76 6.21 8.46
C GLY A 185 -3.06 6.49 9.93
N GLY A 186 -2.62 7.64 10.46
CA GLY A 186 -2.90 8.09 11.82
C GLY A 186 -3.88 9.24 11.90
#